data_AF-A0A4R8E081-F1
#
_entry.id   AF-A0A4R8E081-F1
#
_cell.length_a   1.000
_cell.length_b   1.000
_cell.length_c   1.000
_cell.angle_alpha   90.00
_cell.angle_beta   90.00
_cell.angle_gamma   90.00
#
_symmetry.space_group_name_H-M   'P 1'
#
loop_
_entity.id
_entity.type
_entity.pdbx_description
1 polymer ?
#
loop_
_entity_poly.entity_id
_entity_poly.type
_entity_poly.pdbx_seq_one_letter_code
_entity_poly.pdbx_strand_id
1 'polypeptide(L)'
;MAVPPTTPSTPANQTPPPTKRVTGRRLMIGAAVAAAIGGLLGGIAAFSKDDPAQKTDDNTSSVGGDGCIAVGQNSQCNTKLNDVLRDGRISDADFKEKLAATSTAPPTGNGPYLFVVIDTADLGLKVRSGPRAKDQQIGTSANRTVVWADCEQKSDFDPDPSLNTGPRWLKIHWPNKTPGGQFFNSEPGAPAQGWVHRGYVVPAGHNGNIKAC
;
A
#
# COMPACT_ATOMS: atom_id res chain seq x y z
N MET A 1 -13.25 35.47 52.02
CA MET A 1 -13.40 36.40 50.88
C MET A 1 -13.11 35.60 49.63
N ALA A 2 -14.11 35.38 48.78
CA ALA A 2 -14.00 34.52 47.60
C ALA A 2 -13.52 35.32 46.39
N VAL A 3 -12.50 34.82 45.69
CA VAL A 3 -11.93 35.43 44.49
C VAL A 3 -12.82 35.09 43.29
N PRO A 4 -13.27 36.06 42.47
CA PRO A 4 -14.10 35.77 41.31
C PRO A 4 -13.27 35.10 40.19
N PRO A 5 -13.87 34.18 39.42
CA PRO A 5 -13.19 33.49 38.33
C PRO A 5 -12.97 34.43 37.13
N THR A 6 -11.74 34.45 36.63
CA THR A 6 -11.35 35.10 35.38
C THR A 6 -11.84 34.31 34.17
N THR A 7 -12.63 34.95 33.32
CA THR A 7 -13.07 34.41 32.03
C THR A 7 -11.91 34.36 31.02
N PRO A 8 -11.69 33.24 30.32
CA PRO A 8 -10.69 33.16 29.27
C PRO A 8 -11.15 33.92 28.02
N SER A 9 -10.28 34.79 27.51
CA SER A 9 -10.48 35.55 26.27
C SER A 9 -10.23 34.68 25.04
N THR A 10 -11.22 34.59 24.15
CA THR A 10 -11.12 33.92 22.85
C THR A 10 -10.08 34.61 21.96
N PRO A 11 -9.09 33.90 21.40
CA PRO A 11 -8.13 34.49 20.47
C PRO A 11 -8.80 34.89 19.15
N ALA A 12 -8.44 36.08 18.66
CA ALA A 12 -8.93 36.64 17.42
C ALA A 12 -8.52 35.78 16.20
N ASN A 13 -9.51 35.52 15.35
CA ASN A 13 -9.38 34.80 14.09
C ASN A 13 -8.49 35.61 13.12
N GLN A 14 -7.24 35.18 12.91
CA GLN A 14 -6.33 35.81 11.97
C GLN A 14 -6.53 35.21 10.57
N THR A 15 -7.02 36.03 9.64
CA THR A 15 -7.12 35.69 8.22
C THR A 15 -5.72 35.55 7.61
N PRO A 16 -5.37 34.41 6.98
CA PRO A 16 -4.06 34.26 6.35
C PRO A 16 -3.93 35.15 5.09
N PRO A 17 -2.72 35.67 4.81
CA PRO A 17 -2.48 36.50 3.63
C PRO A 17 -2.53 35.70 2.31
N PRO A 18 -2.86 36.34 1.19
CA PRO A 18 -2.98 35.68 -0.10
C PRO A 18 -1.63 35.22 -0.66
N THR A 19 -1.53 33.93 -0.98
CA THR A 19 -0.35 33.31 -1.60
C THR A 19 -0.24 33.70 -3.07
N LYS A 20 0.85 34.37 -3.46
CA LYS A 20 1.17 34.67 -4.86
C LYS A 20 1.44 33.37 -5.64
N ARG A 21 0.61 33.07 -6.64
CA ARG A 21 0.84 32.03 -7.65
C ARG A 21 2.04 32.41 -8.52
N VAL A 22 3.09 31.59 -8.48
CA VAL A 22 4.20 31.67 -9.45
C VAL A 22 3.92 30.68 -10.57
N THR A 23 3.60 31.19 -11.74
CA THR A 23 3.37 30.42 -12.96
C THR A 23 4.72 30.09 -13.60
N GLY A 24 5.23 28.88 -13.37
CA GLY A 24 6.45 28.35 -14.00
C GLY A 24 6.17 27.75 -15.37
N ARG A 25 6.84 28.30 -16.39
CA ARG A 25 6.77 27.93 -17.81
C ARG A 25 7.21 26.48 -18.09
N ARG A 26 6.56 25.90 -19.11
CA ARG A 26 6.86 24.62 -19.76
C ARG A 26 8.28 24.60 -20.36
N LEU A 27 8.97 23.47 -20.19
CA LEU A 27 10.05 23.04 -21.08
C LEU A 27 9.63 21.71 -21.70
N MET A 28 9.34 21.72 -23.00
CA MET A 28 9.27 20.50 -23.81
C MET A 28 10.69 20.11 -24.20
N ILE A 29 11.11 18.90 -23.85
CA ILE A 29 12.26 18.24 -24.47
C ILE A 29 11.73 16.95 -25.07
N GLY A 30 11.65 16.94 -26.40
CA GLY A 30 11.42 15.75 -27.18
C GLY A 30 12.70 14.91 -27.25
N ALA A 31 12.52 13.59 -27.25
CA ALA A 31 13.50 12.66 -27.77
C ALA A 31 12.73 11.52 -28.43
N ALA A 32 12.76 11.50 -29.76
CA ALA A 32 12.38 10.37 -30.57
C ALA A 32 13.40 9.25 -30.37
N VAL A 33 12.94 8.03 -30.09
CA VAL A 33 13.80 6.84 -30.16
C VAL A 33 13.21 5.91 -31.21
N ALA A 34 14.03 5.65 -32.20
CA ALA A 34 13.76 4.91 -33.41
C ALA A 34 13.56 3.41 -33.14
N ALA A 35 12.70 2.82 -33.96
CA ALA A 35 12.45 1.39 -34.05
C ALA A 35 13.68 0.62 -34.55
N ALA A 36 13.96 -0.53 -33.94
CA ALA A 36 14.79 -1.58 -34.51
C ALA A 36 13.98 -2.88 -34.50
N ILE A 37 13.32 -3.15 -35.63
CA ILE A 37 12.75 -4.45 -35.97
C ILE A 37 13.88 -5.25 -36.61
N GLY A 38 14.40 -6.24 -35.89
CA GLY A 38 15.38 -7.20 -36.39
C GLY A 38 14.91 -8.60 -36.04
N GLY A 39 14.37 -9.31 -37.03
CA GLY A 39 13.94 -10.69 -36.89
C GLY A 39 15.12 -11.64 -36.74
N LEU A 40 14.94 -12.66 -35.89
CA LEU A 40 15.73 -13.88 -35.91
C LEU A 40 14.76 -15.06 -35.80
N LEU A 41 14.53 -15.68 -36.95
CA LEU A 41 14.07 -17.04 -37.08
C LEU A 41 15.20 -17.96 -36.61
N GLY A 42 14.91 -18.80 -35.62
CA GLY A 42 15.83 -19.83 -35.15
C GLY A 42 15.11 -20.76 -34.18
N GLY A 43 14.54 -21.85 -34.71
CA GLY A 43 14.04 -22.94 -33.88
C GLY A 43 15.19 -23.77 -33.30
N ILE A 44 14.87 -24.56 -32.26
CA ILE A 44 15.17 -26.00 -32.08
C ILE A 44 14.91 -26.41 -30.61
N ALA A 45 14.34 -27.60 -30.48
CA ALA A 45 14.35 -28.53 -29.34
C ALA A 45 13.43 -28.26 -28.13
N ALA A 46 12.28 -28.92 -28.20
CA ALA A 46 11.64 -29.53 -27.03
C ALA A 46 12.61 -30.52 -26.36
N PHE A 47 12.92 -30.27 -25.09
CA PHE A 47 13.41 -31.29 -24.16
C PHE A 47 12.42 -31.35 -23.00
N SER A 48 11.52 -32.31 -23.07
CA SER A 48 10.83 -32.84 -21.90
C SER A 48 11.87 -33.53 -21.02
N LYS A 49 12.07 -33.02 -19.81
CA LYS A 49 12.59 -33.80 -18.69
C LYS A 49 11.56 -33.74 -17.58
N ASP A 50 10.95 -34.90 -17.36
CA ASP A 50 10.22 -35.22 -16.15
C ASP A 50 11.20 -35.18 -14.97
N ASP A 51 11.04 -34.18 -14.09
CA ASP A 51 11.65 -34.17 -12.77
C ASP A 51 10.54 -34.22 -11.69
N PRO A 52 10.76 -34.97 -10.59
CA PRO A 52 9.72 -35.46 -9.71
C PRO A 52 9.14 -34.36 -8.82
N ALA A 53 7.80 -34.33 -8.78
CA ALA A 53 6.93 -33.76 -7.74
C ALA A 53 7.64 -32.87 -6.71
N GLN A 54 7.99 -31.66 -7.13
CA GLN A 54 8.25 -30.57 -6.19
C GLN A 54 6.91 -30.27 -5.53
N LYS A 55 6.80 -30.58 -4.25
CA LYS A 55 5.67 -30.17 -3.42
C LYS A 55 5.81 -28.66 -3.23
N THR A 56 5.36 -27.91 -4.22
CA THR A 56 5.24 -26.46 -4.14
C THR A 56 4.13 -26.20 -3.14
N ASP A 57 4.49 -25.72 -1.95
CA ASP A 57 3.54 -25.04 -1.09
C ASP A 57 3.17 -23.72 -1.80
N ASP A 58 2.28 -23.83 -2.79
CA ASP A 58 1.79 -22.73 -3.62
C ASP A 58 0.94 -21.77 -2.77
N ASN A 59 1.61 -20.95 -1.95
CA ASN A 59 1.03 -19.72 -1.39
C ASN A 59 1.13 -18.56 -2.40
N THR A 60 1.06 -18.87 -3.69
CA THR A 60 1.12 -17.86 -4.74
C THR A 60 -0.25 -17.22 -4.86
N SER A 61 -0.44 -16.06 -4.23
CA SER A 61 -1.56 -15.17 -4.55
C SER A 61 -1.43 -14.72 -6.00
N SER A 62 -2.06 -15.47 -6.91
CA SER A 62 -2.14 -15.14 -8.33
C SER A 62 -3.16 -14.03 -8.52
N VAL A 63 -2.70 -12.85 -8.96
CA VAL A 63 -3.56 -11.86 -9.60
C VAL A 63 -3.62 -12.25 -11.07
N GLY A 64 -4.52 -13.17 -11.41
CA GLY A 64 -4.71 -13.64 -12.78
C GLY A 64 -5.18 -12.51 -13.71
N GLY A 65 -4.84 -12.59 -15.00
CA GLY A 65 -5.13 -11.59 -16.04
C GLY A 65 -6.60 -11.17 -16.21
N ASP A 66 -7.53 -11.88 -15.56
CA ASP A 66 -8.95 -11.54 -15.50
C ASP A 66 -9.33 -10.60 -14.32
N GLY A 67 -8.34 -10.11 -13.57
CA GLY A 67 -8.56 -9.10 -12.52
C GLY A 67 -9.15 -9.65 -11.23
N CYS A 68 -8.94 -10.95 -10.97
CA CYS A 68 -9.36 -11.57 -9.73
C CYS A 68 -8.22 -11.61 -8.71
N ILE A 69 -8.43 -11.03 -7.53
CA ILE A 69 -7.55 -11.22 -6.37
C ILE A 69 -7.96 -12.52 -5.66
N ALA A 70 -7.12 -13.55 -5.77
CA ALA A 70 -7.25 -14.76 -4.97
C ALA A 70 -6.78 -14.49 -3.53
N VAL A 71 -7.72 -14.54 -2.57
CA VAL A 71 -7.42 -14.41 -1.15
C VAL A 71 -7.42 -15.80 -0.52
N GLY A 72 -6.24 -16.30 -0.17
CA GLY A 72 -6.08 -17.59 0.52
C GLY A 72 -6.00 -18.82 -0.37
N GLN A 73 -5.84 -19.99 0.28
CA GLN A 73 -5.62 -21.29 -0.38
C GLN A 73 -6.85 -21.84 -1.13
N ASN A 74 -8.04 -21.27 -0.91
CA ASN A 74 -9.29 -21.78 -1.47
C ASN A 74 -9.76 -21.03 -2.72
N SER A 75 -8.90 -20.23 -3.37
CA SER A 75 -9.03 -19.69 -4.74
C SER A 75 -10.43 -19.27 -5.21
N GLN A 76 -11.32 -18.87 -4.30
CA GLN A 76 -12.63 -18.37 -4.67
C GLN A 76 -12.47 -16.89 -4.93
N CYS A 77 -12.81 -16.50 -6.15
CA CYS A 77 -12.74 -15.10 -6.55
C CYS A 77 -13.66 -14.28 -5.66
N ASN A 78 -13.10 -13.43 -4.80
CA ASN A 78 -13.91 -12.51 -4.01
C ASN A 78 -14.32 -11.34 -4.91
N THR A 79 -15.36 -11.56 -5.71
CA THR A 79 -15.90 -10.57 -6.66
C THR A 79 -16.31 -9.29 -5.96
N LYS A 80 -16.90 -9.38 -4.76
CA LYS A 80 -17.26 -8.22 -3.94
C LYS A 80 -16.04 -7.38 -3.57
N LEU A 81 -14.93 -8.01 -3.19
CA LEU A 81 -13.69 -7.30 -2.90
C LEU A 81 -13.16 -6.61 -4.16
N ASN A 82 -13.13 -7.31 -5.30
CA ASN A 82 -12.69 -6.72 -6.57
C ASN A 82 -13.57 -5.53 -6.99
N ASP A 83 -14.88 -5.60 -6.77
CA ASP A 83 -15.81 -4.51 -7.05
C ASP A 83 -15.50 -3.28 -6.20
N VAL A 84 -15.23 -3.46 -4.90
CA VAL A 84 -14.84 -2.36 -4.00
C VAL A 84 -13.52 -1.73 -4.43
N LEU A 85 -12.51 -2.55 -4.75
CA LEU A 85 -11.19 -2.05 -5.18
C LEU A 85 -11.23 -1.31 -6.52
N ARG A 86 -12.16 -1.67 -7.40
CA ARG A 86 -12.37 -1.01 -8.70
C ARG A 86 -13.25 0.23 -8.63
N ASP A 87 -13.98 0.43 -7.54
CA ASP A 87 -14.88 1.57 -7.37
C ASP A 87 -14.09 2.85 -7.03
N GLY A 88 -13.60 3.52 -8.09
CA GLY A 88 -12.90 4.80 -7.98
C GLY A 88 -13.80 6.01 -7.67
N ARG A 89 -15.12 5.83 -7.48
CA ARG A 89 -16.08 6.93 -7.36
C ARG A 89 -16.58 7.18 -5.93
N ILE A 90 -16.32 6.26 -5.02
CA ILE A 90 -16.79 6.37 -3.62
C ILE A 90 -15.83 7.18 -2.77
N SER A 91 -16.31 7.76 -1.67
CA SER A 91 -15.45 8.49 -0.72
C SER A 91 -14.50 7.54 0.01
N ASP A 92 -13.42 8.05 0.62
CA ASP A 92 -12.50 7.21 1.41
C ASP A 92 -13.22 6.60 2.62
N ALA A 93 -14.20 7.29 3.21
CA ALA A 93 -15.02 6.75 4.29
C ALA A 93 -15.85 5.54 3.84
N ASP A 94 -16.59 5.68 2.73
CA ASP A 94 -17.40 4.60 2.18
C ASP A 94 -16.53 3.43 1.69
N PHE A 95 -15.37 3.74 1.12
CA PHE A 95 -14.41 2.75 0.68
C PHE A 95 -13.95 1.89 1.85
N LYS A 96 -13.56 2.50 2.97
CA LYS A 96 -13.17 1.77 4.19
C LYS A 96 -14.30 0.92 4.74
N GLU A 97 -15.52 1.46 4.80
CA GLU A 97 -16.68 0.75 5.33
C GLU A 97 -16.97 -0.51 4.50
N LYS A 98 -17.04 -0.37 3.17
CA LYS A 98 -17.24 -1.50 2.25
C LYS A 98 -16.11 -2.52 2.32
N LEU A 99 -14.86 -2.05 2.42
CA LEU A 99 -13.70 -2.92 2.54
C LEU A 99 -13.72 -3.70 3.86
N ALA A 100 -14.05 -3.04 4.98
CA ALA A 100 -14.20 -3.69 6.28
C ALA A 100 -15.32 -4.74 6.28
N ALA A 101 -16.45 -4.46 5.62
CA ALA A 101 -17.57 -5.41 5.50
C ALA A 101 -17.20 -6.69 4.74
N THR A 102 -16.18 -6.64 3.88
CA THR A 102 -15.68 -7.80 3.11
C THR A 102 -14.44 -8.46 3.74
N SER A 103 -13.95 -7.92 4.86
CA SER A 103 -12.65 -8.25 5.45
C SER A 103 -12.77 -8.71 6.91
N THR A 104 -13.63 -9.70 7.17
CA THR A 104 -13.97 -10.15 8.53
C THR A 104 -13.33 -11.48 8.94
N ALA A 105 -12.91 -12.29 7.97
CA ALA A 105 -12.30 -13.61 8.23
C ALA A 105 -10.84 -13.48 8.70
N PRO A 106 -10.31 -14.37 9.55
CA PRO A 106 -8.88 -14.40 9.83
C PRO A 106 -8.07 -14.62 8.54
N PRO A 107 -6.83 -14.08 8.46
CA PRO A 107 -5.97 -14.36 7.32
C PRO A 107 -5.70 -15.85 7.19
N THR A 108 -5.57 -16.32 5.95
CA THR A 108 -5.26 -17.71 5.63
C THR A 108 -3.86 -17.81 5.02
N GLY A 109 -3.15 -18.91 5.29
CA GLY A 109 -1.78 -19.10 4.83
C GLY A 109 -0.74 -18.19 5.51
N ASN A 110 0.49 -18.21 4.99
CA ASN A 110 1.65 -17.54 5.58
C ASN A 110 1.88 -16.09 5.08
N GLY A 111 1.00 -15.59 4.21
CA GLY A 111 1.16 -14.32 3.49
C GLY A 111 1.80 -14.48 2.11
N PRO A 112 2.06 -13.36 1.39
CA PRO A 112 1.80 -12.00 1.84
C PRO A 112 0.30 -11.65 1.89
N TYR A 113 -0.09 -10.86 2.87
CA TYR A 113 -1.46 -10.46 3.15
C TYR A 113 -1.78 -9.12 2.47
N LEU A 114 -3.01 -8.98 1.95
CA LEU A 114 -3.40 -7.82 1.16
C LEU A 114 -3.91 -6.67 2.02
N PHE A 115 -3.34 -5.49 1.82
CA PHE A 115 -3.78 -4.24 2.43
C PHE A 115 -4.01 -3.18 1.36
N VAL A 116 -4.83 -2.18 1.68
CA VAL A 116 -5.08 -1.03 0.81
C VAL A 116 -4.75 0.25 1.54
N VAL A 117 -4.00 1.13 0.88
CA VAL A 117 -3.67 2.47 1.38
C VAL A 117 -4.90 3.37 1.39
N ILE A 118 -5.11 4.08 2.49
CA ILE A 118 -6.24 4.98 2.72
C ILE A 118 -5.80 6.26 3.43
N ASP A 119 -6.63 7.31 3.37
CA ASP A 119 -6.45 8.59 4.09
C ASP A 119 -5.15 9.33 3.80
N THR A 120 -4.49 9.02 2.67
CA THR A 120 -3.23 9.70 2.31
C THR A 120 -3.40 10.78 1.26
N ALA A 121 -4.61 10.98 0.74
CA ALA A 121 -4.92 11.93 -0.32
C ALA A 121 -3.88 11.87 -1.47
N ASP A 122 -3.39 13.02 -1.93
CA ASP A 122 -2.37 13.14 -2.98
C ASP A 122 -0.92 12.93 -2.46
N LEU A 123 -0.71 12.95 -1.13
CA LEU A 123 0.61 12.78 -0.53
C LEU A 123 1.11 11.34 -0.57
N GLY A 124 0.19 10.37 -0.55
CA GLY A 124 0.51 8.95 -0.48
C GLY A 124 1.10 8.50 0.87
N LEU A 125 1.28 7.20 1.01
CA LEU A 125 1.86 6.56 2.17
C LEU A 125 3.37 6.39 1.98
N LYS A 126 4.16 6.98 2.88
CA LYS A 126 5.61 6.82 2.87
C LYS A 126 5.99 5.37 3.19
N VAL A 127 6.82 4.78 2.34
CA VAL A 127 7.44 3.48 2.58
C VAL A 127 8.86 3.71 3.10
N ARG A 128 9.19 3.04 4.21
CA ARG A 128 10.46 3.22 4.92
C ARG A 128 11.32 1.96 4.89
N SER A 129 12.62 2.16 5.07
CA SER A 129 13.60 1.09 5.20
C SER A 129 13.50 0.29 6.51
N GLY A 130 12.81 0.83 7.52
CA GLY A 130 12.63 0.19 8.82
C GLY A 130 11.32 0.61 9.52
N PRO A 131 10.95 -0.08 10.61
CA PRO A 131 9.67 0.09 11.33
C PRO A 131 9.69 1.29 12.29
N ARG A 132 10.37 2.39 11.94
CA ARG A 132 10.42 3.61 12.76
C ARG A 132 10.21 4.84 11.89
N ALA A 133 9.57 5.85 12.46
CA ALA A 133 9.31 7.12 11.76
C ALA A 133 10.59 7.86 11.34
N LYS A 134 11.73 7.57 11.96
CA LYS A 134 13.05 8.13 11.58
C LYS A 134 13.77 7.35 10.50
N ASP A 135 13.33 6.14 10.16
CA ASP A 135 13.98 5.33 9.15
C ASP A 135 13.78 5.95 7.76
N GLN A 136 14.79 5.79 6.90
CA GLN A 136 14.87 6.46 5.60
C GLN A 136 13.69 6.07 4.69
N GLN A 137 13.11 7.05 4.00
CA GLN A 137 12.08 6.82 2.99
C GLN A 137 12.70 6.19 1.74
N ILE A 138 12.11 5.08 1.27
CA ILE A 138 12.52 4.30 0.09
C ILE A 138 11.43 4.28 -1.00
N GLY A 139 10.39 5.10 -0.83
CA GLY A 139 9.32 5.27 -1.79
C GLY A 139 8.04 5.81 -1.17
N THR A 140 7.02 5.90 -2.01
CA THR A 140 5.66 6.31 -1.65
C THR A 140 4.67 5.39 -2.35
N SER A 141 3.59 5.01 -1.67
CA SER A 141 2.46 4.26 -2.23
C SER A 141 1.27 5.22 -2.36
N ALA A 142 0.59 5.24 -3.50
CA ALA A 142 -0.51 6.18 -3.70
C ALA A 142 -1.76 5.78 -2.89
N ASN A 143 -2.64 6.76 -2.60
CA ASN A 143 -3.93 6.46 -1.98
C ASN A 143 -4.69 5.44 -2.85
N ARG A 144 -5.42 4.52 -2.19
CA ARG A 144 -6.18 3.43 -2.83
C ARG A 144 -5.34 2.44 -3.64
N THR A 145 -4.03 2.38 -3.41
CA THR A 145 -3.19 1.31 -3.97
C THR A 145 -3.04 0.16 -3.00
N VAL A 146 -2.79 -1.02 -3.55
CA VAL A 146 -2.59 -2.25 -2.78
C VAL A 146 -1.14 -2.33 -2.28
N VAL A 147 -0.98 -2.86 -1.06
CA VAL A 147 0.31 -3.26 -0.50
C VAL A 147 0.24 -4.68 0.06
N TRP A 148 1.32 -5.43 -0.14
CA TRP A 148 1.42 -6.85 0.23
C TRP A 148 2.31 -6.98 1.46
N ALA A 149 1.74 -7.37 2.59
CA ALA A 149 2.40 -7.39 3.90
C ALA A 149 2.73 -8.82 4.37
N ASP A 150 3.96 -9.04 4.83
CA ASP A 150 4.38 -10.31 5.41
C ASP A 150 3.96 -10.48 6.88
N CYS A 151 4.17 -9.42 7.67
CA CYS A 151 4.01 -9.45 9.12
C CYS A 151 3.82 -8.04 9.69
N GLU A 152 3.40 -7.97 10.95
CA GLU A 152 3.25 -6.74 11.72
C GLU A 152 4.31 -6.65 12.82
N GLN A 153 4.91 -5.47 13.00
CA GLN A 153 5.83 -5.18 14.10
C GLN A 153 5.32 -3.98 14.91
N LYS A 154 5.29 -4.13 16.23
CA LYS A 154 5.10 -2.99 17.15
C LYS A 154 6.45 -2.31 17.39
N SER A 155 6.49 -1.00 17.21
CA SER A 155 7.66 -0.16 17.49
C SER A 155 7.47 0.65 18.79
N ASP A 156 8.46 1.47 19.10
CA ASP A 156 8.43 2.49 20.15
C ASP A 156 7.87 3.84 19.65
N PHE A 157 7.44 3.92 18.40
CA PHE A 157 6.86 5.13 17.81
C PHE A 157 5.47 5.42 18.39
N ASP A 158 5.25 6.63 18.90
CA ASP A 158 3.93 7.09 19.32
C ASP A 158 3.24 7.85 18.16
N PRO A 159 2.34 7.20 17.39
CA PRO A 159 1.66 7.88 16.30
C PRO A 159 0.61 8.86 16.81
N ASP A 160 0.04 9.62 15.88
CA ASP A 160 -1.16 10.40 16.15
C ASP A 160 -2.24 9.52 16.80
N PRO A 161 -2.69 9.85 18.03
CA PRO A 161 -3.66 9.04 18.76
C PRO A 161 -5.01 8.93 18.03
N SER A 162 -5.34 9.86 17.13
CA SER A 162 -6.56 9.79 16.31
C SER A 162 -6.62 8.58 15.39
N LEU A 163 -5.47 7.98 15.05
CA LEU A 163 -5.40 6.81 14.17
C LEU A 163 -5.77 5.48 14.87
N ASN A 164 -5.91 5.46 16.20
CA ASN A 164 -6.31 4.28 17.01
C ASN A 164 -5.58 2.95 16.71
N THR A 165 -4.43 2.99 16.02
CA THR A 165 -3.67 1.82 15.59
C THR A 165 -2.39 1.64 16.40
N GLY A 166 -1.94 2.69 17.10
CA GLY A 166 -0.72 2.67 17.90
C GLY A 166 0.54 2.40 17.06
N PRO A 167 1.66 2.02 17.69
CA PRO A 167 3.00 1.93 17.08
C PRO A 167 3.22 0.85 16.02
N ARG A 168 2.18 0.41 15.30
CA ARG A 168 2.19 -0.79 14.46
C ARG A 168 2.65 -0.47 13.04
N TRP A 169 3.61 -1.26 12.57
CA TRP A 169 4.16 -1.18 11.22
C TRP A 169 3.95 -2.50 10.50
N LEU A 170 3.66 -2.43 9.20
CA LEU A 170 3.61 -3.60 8.34
C LEU A 170 4.89 -3.69 7.52
N LYS A 171 5.50 -4.87 7.54
CA LYS A 171 6.58 -5.22 6.62
C LYS A 171 5.98 -5.61 5.28
N ILE A 172 6.27 -4.85 4.23
CA ILE A 172 5.67 -5.01 2.90
C ILE A 172 6.70 -5.34 1.82
N HIS A 173 6.25 -6.05 0.80
CA HIS A 173 7.00 -6.23 -0.44
C HIS A 173 7.11 -4.91 -1.20
N TRP A 174 8.32 -4.58 -1.63
CA TRP A 174 8.62 -3.31 -2.30
C TRP A 174 9.59 -3.51 -3.48
N PRO A 175 9.54 -2.69 -4.55
CA PRO A 175 10.35 -2.95 -5.75
C PRO A 175 11.86 -2.80 -5.56
N ASN A 176 12.31 -1.84 -4.76
CA ASN A 176 13.73 -1.58 -4.52
C ASN A 176 13.96 -0.92 -3.15
N LYS A 177 15.22 -0.76 -2.73
CA LYS A 177 15.60 -0.08 -1.47
C LYS A 177 16.22 1.29 -1.70
N THR A 178 16.15 1.83 -2.91
CA THR A 178 16.79 3.09 -3.25
C THR A 178 16.07 4.21 -2.52
N PRO A 179 16.79 5.02 -1.72
CA PRO A 179 16.17 6.13 -1.02
C PRO A 179 15.50 7.12 -1.97
N GLY A 180 14.31 7.58 -1.60
CA GLY A 180 13.55 8.51 -2.43
C GLY A 180 12.08 8.59 -2.08
N GLY A 181 11.37 9.48 -2.78
CA GLY A 181 9.93 9.72 -2.61
C GLY A 181 9.08 9.33 -3.82
N GLN A 182 9.67 8.61 -4.78
CA GLN A 182 8.98 8.17 -5.99
C GLN A 182 7.81 7.26 -5.64
N PHE A 183 6.75 7.37 -6.43
CA PHE A 183 5.60 6.49 -6.32
C PHE A 183 5.92 5.14 -6.94
N PHE A 184 5.64 4.07 -6.19
CA PHE A 184 5.72 2.70 -6.67
C PHE A 184 4.47 1.93 -6.26
N ASN A 185 4.25 0.82 -6.97
CA ASN A 185 3.26 -0.18 -6.58
C ASN A 185 3.97 -1.33 -5.86
N SER A 186 3.31 -1.86 -4.83
CA SER A 186 3.74 -3.09 -4.18
C SER A 186 3.26 -4.29 -4.99
N GLU A 187 4.11 -5.30 -5.12
CA GLU A 187 3.80 -6.56 -5.78
C GLU A 187 4.12 -7.70 -4.81
N PRO A 188 3.35 -8.80 -4.80
CA PRO A 188 3.55 -9.89 -3.85
C PRO A 188 4.92 -10.57 -4.02
N GLY A 189 5.49 -10.53 -5.23
CA GLY A 189 6.80 -11.08 -5.54
C GLY A 189 7.94 -10.05 -5.54
N ALA A 190 7.72 -8.83 -5.04
CA ALA A 190 8.73 -7.78 -5.14
C ALA A 190 10.00 -8.16 -4.34
N PRO A 191 11.21 -7.87 -4.87
CA PRO A 191 12.46 -8.42 -4.35
C PRO A 191 12.97 -7.70 -3.09
N ALA A 192 12.48 -6.49 -2.82
CA ALA A 192 12.84 -5.73 -1.63
C ALA A 192 11.70 -5.71 -0.62
N GLN A 193 12.02 -5.16 0.54
CA GLN A 193 11.14 -5.09 1.69
C GLN A 193 11.14 -3.65 2.20
N GLY A 194 9.96 -3.17 2.58
CA GLY A 194 9.74 -1.84 3.15
C GLY A 194 8.79 -1.91 4.33
N TRP A 195 8.58 -0.77 4.96
CA TRP A 195 7.71 -0.64 6.13
C TRP A 195 6.74 0.50 5.96
N VAL A 196 5.48 0.24 6.27
CA VAL A 196 4.41 1.24 6.25
C VAL A 196 3.67 1.25 7.58
N HIS A 197 3.16 2.42 7.97
CA HIS A 197 2.44 2.56 9.22
C HIS A 197 1.02 1.98 9.09
N ARG A 198 0.60 1.14 10.05
CA ARG A 198 -0.67 0.41 10.00
C ARG A 198 -1.89 1.33 10.00
N GLY A 199 -1.78 2.53 10.58
CA GLY A 199 -2.86 3.52 10.62
C GLY A 199 -3.35 4.03 9.27
N TYR A 200 -2.58 3.85 8.19
CA TYR A 200 -2.92 4.33 6.85
C TYR A 200 -3.24 3.21 5.87
N VAL A 201 -3.53 2.02 6.38
CA VAL A 201 -3.91 0.86 5.56
C VAL A 201 -5.06 0.09 6.18
N VAL A 202 -5.95 -0.43 5.33
CA VAL A 202 -7.04 -1.31 5.73
C VAL A 202 -6.78 -2.70 5.19
N PRO A 203 -6.99 -3.76 5.99
CA PRO A 203 -6.89 -5.10 5.47
C PRO A 203 -7.96 -5.38 4.40
N ALA A 204 -7.62 -6.19 3.40
CA ALA A 204 -8.49 -6.53 2.29
C ALA A 204 -8.65 -8.05 2.17
N GLY A 205 -9.86 -8.54 2.41
CA GLY A 205 -10.17 -9.98 2.39
C GLY A 205 -9.75 -10.73 3.66
N HIS A 206 -9.30 -10.04 4.70
CA HIS A 206 -9.02 -10.61 6.02
C HIS A 206 -9.23 -9.58 7.14
N ASN A 207 -9.37 -9.99 8.40
CA ASN A 207 -9.59 -9.11 9.55
C ASN A 207 -8.33 -8.36 10.01
N GLY A 208 -7.20 -8.59 9.35
CA GLY A 208 -5.96 -7.88 9.60
C GLY A 208 -5.14 -8.41 10.77
N ASN A 209 -5.58 -9.50 11.40
CA ASN A 209 -4.85 -10.23 12.44
C ASN A 209 -3.74 -11.09 11.81
N ILE A 210 -2.72 -10.45 11.25
CA ILE A 210 -1.57 -11.11 10.63
C ILE A 210 -0.50 -11.45 11.67
N LYS A 211 0.41 -12.36 11.34
CA LYS A 211 1.49 -12.77 12.23
C LYS A 211 2.43 -11.61 12.59
N ALA A 212 3.03 -11.69 13.77
CA ALA A 212 4.09 -10.76 14.17
C ALA A 212 5.39 -11.02 13.37
N CYS A 213 6.16 -9.96 13.16
CA CYS A 213 7.60 -10.04 12.95
C CYS A 213 8.28 -10.22 14.32
#